data_AF-A0A359E2L9-F1
#
_entry.id   AF-A0A359E2L9-F1
#
_cell.length_a   1.000
_cell.length_b   1.000
_cell.length_c   1.000
_cell.angle_alpha   90.00
_cell.angle_beta   90.00
_cell.angle_gamma   90.00
#
_symmetry.space_group_name_H-M   'P 1'
#
loop_
_entity.id
_entity.type
_entity.pdbx_description
1 polymer ?
#
loop_
_entity_poly.entity_id
_entity_poly.type
_entity_poly.pdbx_seq_one_letter_code
_entity_poly.pdbx_strand_id
1 'polypeptide(L)'
;SIPNYGVTPFAESRNPKKIGAELIEYDRIARDISSEYDIPFINITPISELANYDLSLLASDELHPSAKMYSMWIGEMLPTVTKIIEQ
;
A
#
# COMPACT_ATOMS: atom_id res chain seq x y z
N SER A 1 -0.09 -0.31 6.13
CA SER A 1 -0.62 -1.27 5.15
C SER A 1 0.46 -1.62 4.13
N ILE A 2 0.41 -2.84 3.57
CA ILE A 2 1.28 -3.28 2.46
C ILE A 2 0.54 -3.05 1.13
N PRO A 3 1.19 -2.47 0.08
CA PRO A 3 0.56 -2.31 -1.22
C PRO A 3 0.23 -3.68 -1.85
N ASN A 4 -0.85 -3.75 -2.63
CA ASN A 4 -1.21 -4.96 -3.34
C ASN A 4 -0.23 -5.24 -4.49
N TYR A 5 0.78 -6.06 -4.25
CA TYR A 5 1.70 -6.50 -5.30
C TYR A 5 1.03 -7.40 -6.35
N GLY A 6 -0.15 -7.94 -6.06
CA GLY A 6 -0.92 -8.78 -6.97
C GLY A 6 -1.37 -8.06 -8.25
N VAL A 7 -1.42 -6.72 -8.23
CA VAL A 7 -1.81 -5.93 -9.41
C VAL A 7 -0.63 -5.53 -10.30
N THR A 8 0.58 -5.97 -9.96
CA THR A 8 1.78 -5.71 -10.74
C THR A 8 1.93 -6.74 -11.86
N PRO A 9 2.48 -6.37 -13.04
CA PRO A 9 2.83 -7.34 -14.08
C PRO A 9 3.74 -8.46 -13.58
N PHE A 10 4.64 -8.15 -12.64
CA PHE A 10 5.50 -9.16 -11.98
C PHE A 10 4.71 -10.31 -11.32
N ALA A 11 3.49 -10.04 -10.85
CA ALA A 11 2.66 -11.02 -10.14
C ALA A 11 1.81 -11.91 -11.06
N GLU A 12 1.75 -11.67 -12.38
CA GLU A 12 0.87 -12.41 -13.30
C GLU A 12 1.03 -13.94 -13.20
N SER A 13 2.27 -14.41 -13.09
CA SER A 13 2.61 -15.84 -12.96
C SER A 13 2.58 -16.36 -11.52
N ARG A 14 2.24 -15.53 -10.54
CA ARG A 14 2.39 -15.77 -9.09
C ARG A 14 1.06 -15.85 -8.33
N ASN A 15 -0.05 -16.04 -9.04
CA ASN A 15 -1.41 -16.05 -8.50
C ASN A 15 -1.82 -14.71 -7.86
N PRO A 16 -2.08 -13.68 -8.68
CA PRO A 16 -2.52 -12.34 -8.25
C PRO A 16 -3.64 -12.33 -7.20
N LYS A 17 -4.63 -13.22 -7.36
CA LYS A 17 -5.78 -13.32 -6.46
C LYS A 17 -5.38 -13.78 -5.07
N LYS A 18 -4.47 -14.75 -4.97
CA LYS A 18 -3.96 -15.21 -3.69
C LYS A 18 -3.16 -14.11 -2.99
N ILE A 19 -2.28 -13.42 -3.73
CA ILE A 19 -1.49 -12.30 -3.20
C ILE A 19 -2.40 -11.22 -2.60
N GLY A 20 -3.41 -10.77 -3.36
CA GLY A 20 -4.35 -9.76 -2.87
C GLY A 20 -5.11 -10.21 -1.62
N ALA A 21 -5.59 -11.47 -1.59
CA ALA A 21 -6.32 -12.01 -0.44
C ALA A 21 -5.46 -12.11 0.83
N GLU A 22 -4.22 -12.57 0.70
CA GLU A 22 -3.28 -12.68 1.84
C GLU A 22 -2.87 -11.31 2.37
N LEU A 23 -2.72 -10.31 1.47
CA LEU A 23 -2.42 -8.93 1.87
C LEU A 23 -3.60 -8.25 2.55
N ILE A 24 -4.85 -8.52 2.13
CA ILE A 24 -6.05 -8.04 2.83
C ILE A 24 -6.06 -8.56 4.28
N GLU A 25 -5.77 -9.84 4.48
CA GLU A 25 -5.77 -10.42 5.83
C GLU A 25 -4.60 -9.88 6.67
N TYR A 26 -3.41 -9.72 6.08
CA TYR A 26 -2.27 -9.09 6.75
C TYR A 26 -2.62 -7.67 7.20
N ASP A 27 -3.17 -6.83 6.31
CA ASP A 27 -3.51 -5.44 6.62
C ASP A 27 -4.60 -5.34 7.68
N ARG A 28 -5.55 -6.27 7.68
CA ARG A 28 -6.57 -6.38 8.74
C ARG A 28 -5.91 -6.62 10.11
N ILE A 29 -5.04 -7.63 10.20
CA ILE A 29 -4.33 -7.96 11.45
C ILE A 29 -3.43 -6.79 11.88
N ALA A 30 -2.67 -6.20 10.96
CA ALA A 30 -1.78 -5.07 11.26
C ALA A 30 -2.54 -3.85 11.76
N ARG A 31 -3.72 -3.55 11.20
CA ARG A 31 -4.60 -2.48 11.68
C ARG A 31 -5.13 -2.77 13.07
N ASP A 32 -5.61 -3.99 13.31
CA ASP A 32 -6.19 -4.39 14.59
C ASP A 32 -5.12 -4.31 15.70
N ILE A 33 -3.90 -4.80 15.45
CA ILE A 33 -2.76 -4.66 16.38
C ILE A 33 -2.38 -3.19 16.57
N SER A 34 -2.26 -2.40 15.49
CA SER A 34 -1.88 -0.98 15.61
C SER A 34 -2.88 -0.22 16.50
N SER A 35 -4.18 -0.52 16.37
CA SER A 35 -5.23 0.05 17.21
C SER A 35 -5.13 -0.33 18.68
N GLU A 36 -4.61 -1.51 19.02
CA GLU A 36 -4.41 -1.94 20.41
C GLU A 36 -3.35 -1.11 21.14
N TYR A 37 -2.37 -0.60 20.40
CA TYR A 37 -1.25 0.18 20.92
C TYR A 37 -1.36 1.68 20.64
N ASP A 38 -2.55 2.16 20.25
CA ASP A 38 -2.80 3.56 19.87
C ASP A 38 -1.85 4.07 18.77
N ILE A 39 -1.39 3.17 17.88
CA ILE A 39 -0.55 3.49 16.73
C ILE A 39 -1.45 3.76 15.51
N PRO A 40 -1.35 4.93 14.86
CA PRO A 40 -2.13 5.21 13.66
C PRO A 40 -1.81 4.24 12.50
N PHE A 41 -2.84 3.56 11.99
CA PHE A 41 -2.72 2.72 10.81
C PHE A 41 -3.17 3.45 9.55
N ILE A 42 -2.29 3.55 8.56
CA ILE A 42 -2.54 4.26 7.31
C ILE A 42 -2.67 3.23 6.19
N ASN A 43 -3.84 3.22 5.54
CA ASN A 43 -4.17 2.28 4.47
C ASN A 43 -3.73 2.83 3.11
N ILE A 44 -2.70 2.24 2.50
CA ILE A 44 -2.18 2.65 1.20
C ILE A 44 -2.55 1.69 0.06
N THR A 45 -3.17 0.54 0.37
CA THR A 45 -3.58 -0.47 -0.62
C THR A 45 -4.42 0.08 -1.76
N PRO A 46 -5.41 0.98 -1.54
CA PRO A 46 -6.18 1.56 -2.65
C PRO A 46 -5.33 2.29 -3.69
N ILE A 47 -4.18 2.85 -3.30
CA ILE A 47 -3.26 3.53 -4.22
C ILE A 47 -2.59 2.51 -5.14
N SER A 48 -2.14 1.38 -4.59
CA SER A 48 -1.52 0.34 -5.42
C SER A 48 -2.49 -0.27 -6.42
N GLU A 49 -3.79 -0.40 -6.11
CA GLU A 49 -4.81 -0.95 -7.03
C GLU A 49 -4.91 -0.18 -8.36
N LEU A 50 -4.54 1.11 -8.35
CA LEU A 50 -4.53 1.96 -9.54
C LEU A 50 -3.49 1.48 -10.58
N ALA A 51 -2.49 0.70 -10.19
CA ALA A 51 -1.48 0.14 -11.10
C ALA A 51 -2.08 -0.82 -12.14
N ASN A 52 -3.29 -1.36 -11.91
CA ASN A 52 -4.05 -2.07 -12.95
C ASN A 52 -4.36 -1.22 -14.18
N TYR A 53 -4.41 0.11 -14.02
CA TYR A 53 -4.86 1.05 -15.04
C TYR A 53 -3.80 2.12 -15.37
N ASP A 54 -2.81 2.29 -14.50
CA ASP A 54 -1.75 3.28 -14.64
C ASP A 54 -0.38 2.68 -14.26
N LEU A 55 0.30 2.13 -15.27
CA LEU A 55 1.64 1.57 -15.09
C LEU A 55 2.71 2.62 -14.75
N SER A 56 2.43 3.92 -14.91
CA SER A 56 3.38 4.96 -14.44
C SER A 56 3.52 5.00 -12.92
N LEU A 57 2.65 4.28 -12.20
CA LEU A 57 2.77 4.06 -10.78
C LEU A 57 3.83 3.02 -10.40
N LEU A 58 4.37 2.25 -11.35
CA LEU A 58 5.43 1.27 -11.12
C LEU A 58 6.78 1.76 -11.66
N ALA A 59 7.86 1.26 -11.06
CA ALA A 59 9.21 1.43 -11.58
C ALA A 59 9.42 0.59 -12.85
N SER A 60 10.56 0.78 -13.51
CA SER A 60 10.89 0.10 -14.78
C SER A 60 11.03 -1.43 -14.67
N ASP A 61 11.07 -1.98 -13.45
CA ASP A 61 11.08 -3.43 -13.21
C ASP A 61 9.68 -4.04 -13.08
N GLU A 62 8.63 -3.22 -13.25
CA GLU A 62 7.23 -3.65 -13.23
C GLU A 62 6.80 -4.32 -11.90
N LEU A 63 7.58 -4.11 -10.83
CA LEU A 63 7.32 -4.64 -9.49
C LEU A 63 7.29 -3.52 -8.46
N HIS A 64 8.34 -2.71 -8.40
CA HIS A 64 8.49 -1.75 -7.32
C HIS A 64 7.62 -0.51 -7.56
N PRO A 65 7.17 0.18 -6.48
CA PRO A 65 6.49 1.46 -6.60
C PRO A 65 7.40 2.50 -7.25
N SER A 66 6.85 3.29 -8.17
CA SER A 66 7.52 4.46 -8.73
C SER A 66 7.61 5.61 -7.73
N ALA A 67 8.41 6.63 -8.06
CA ALA A 67 8.41 7.91 -7.34
C ALA A 67 6.99 8.51 -7.25
N LYS A 68 6.17 8.37 -8.30
CA LYS A 68 4.78 8.86 -8.33
C LYS A 68 3.93 8.17 -7.26
N MET A 69 4.01 6.85 -7.15
CA MET A 69 3.25 6.10 -6.15
C MET A 69 3.73 6.43 -4.73
N TYR A 70 5.05 6.54 -4.50
CA TYR A 70 5.59 6.98 -3.22
C TYR A 70 5.09 8.37 -2.82
N SER A 71 5.02 9.33 -3.75
CA SER A 71 4.47 10.67 -3.46
C SER A 71 3.00 10.61 -3.01
N MET A 72 2.19 9.72 -3.60
CA MET A 72 0.80 9.53 -3.19
C MET A 72 0.71 8.95 -1.77
N TRP A 73 1.56 7.98 -1.43
CA TRP A 73 1.62 7.42 -0.07
C TRP A 73 1.99 8.48 0.96
N ILE A 74 2.97 9.34 0.65
CA ILE A 74 3.30 10.48 1.51
C ILE A 74 2.10 11.41 1.67
N GLY A 75 1.34 11.68 0.60
CA GLY A 75 0.11 12.46 0.65
C GLY A 75 -0.93 11.91 1.65
N GLU A 76 -1.12 10.60 1.69
CA GLU A 76 -2.01 9.95 2.68
C GLU A 76 -1.45 9.98 4.09
N MET A 77 -0.13 9.85 4.24
CA MET A 77 0.51 9.76 5.55
C MET A 77 0.63 11.11 6.24
N LEU A 78 0.89 12.16 5.46
CA LEU A 78 1.31 13.47 5.97
C LEU A 78 0.31 14.07 6.98
N PRO A 79 -1.02 14.10 6.75
CA PRO A 79 -1.95 14.72 7.69
C PRO A 79 -1.99 14.06 9.06
N THR A 80 -1.73 12.75 9.11
CA THR A 80 -1.67 11.98 10.36
C THR A 80 -0.35 12.23 11.06
N VAL A 81 0.76 12.17 10.33
CA VAL A 81 2.11 12.34 10.89
C VAL A 81 2.32 13.76 11.41
N THR A 82 1.89 14.79 10.69
CA THR A 82 2.05 16.19 11.16
C THR A 82 1.28 16.42 12.45
N LYS A 83 0.05 15.92 12.57
CA LYS A 83 -0.73 15.99 13.81
C LYS A 83 -0.02 15.35 15.00
N ILE A 84 0.76 14.28 14.80
CA ILE A 84 1.51 13.62 15.87
C ILE A 84 2.73 14.46 16.28
N ILE A 85 3.42 15.07 15.31
CA ILE A 85 4.63 15.85 15.54
C ILE A 85 4.32 17.22 16.17
N GLU A 86 3.16 17.80 15.84
CA GLU A 86 2.72 19.12 16.31
C GLU A 86 2.04 19.09 17.69
N GLN A 87 1.85 17.91 18.29
CA GLN A 87 1.38 17.73 19.66
C GLN A 87 2.48 18.02 20.68
#